data_AF-A0A2M8NHY7-F1
#
_entry.id   AF-A0A2M8NHY7-F1
#
_cell.length_a   1.000
_cell.length_b   1.000
_cell.length_c   1.000
_cell.angle_alpha   90.00
_cell.angle_beta   90.00
_cell.angle_gamma   90.00
#
_symmetry.space_group_name_H-M   'P 1'
#
loop_
_entity.id
_entity.type
_entity.pdbx_description
1 polymer ?
#
loop_
_entity_poly.entity_id
_entity_poly.type
_entity_poly.pdbx_seq_one_letter_code
_entity_poly.pdbx_strand_id
1 'polypeptide(L)'
;AYMEERRALFVANGYLIRRLNQAFFAFYGGYQTGAPGAGGGDPIGAAVRAIRDASPSIRAWIETMRGITTRAELLEMAELDG
;
A
#
# COMPACT_ATOMS: atom_id res chain seq x y z
N ALA A 1 7.48 -20.72 2.20
CA ALA A 1 6.42 -21.60 2.71
C ALA A 1 5.02 -21.03 2.42
N TYR A 2 4.65 -19.88 2.98
CA TYR A 2 3.29 -19.32 2.90
C TYR A 2 2.72 -19.11 1.47
N MET A 3 3.47 -18.51 0.55
CA MET A 3 3.00 -18.29 -0.83
C MET A 3 2.72 -19.60 -1.59
N GLU A 4 3.48 -20.65 -1.27
CA GLU A 4 3.30 -21.97 -1.88
C GLU A 4 2.09 -22.70 -1.29
N GLU A 5 1.87 -22.57 0.02
CA GLU A 5 0.67 -23.08 0.70
C GLU A 5 -0.61 -22.46 0.14
N ARG A 6 -0.62 -21.13 -0.05
CA ARG A 6 -1.74 -20.44 -0.70
C ARG A 6 -1.91 -20.89 -2.15
N ARG A 7 -0.81 -21.01 -2.91
CA ARG A 7 -0.85 -21.52 -4.30
C ARG A 7 -1.48 -22.90 -4.37
N ALA A 8 -1.11 -23.81 -3.47
CA ALA A 8 -1.67 -25.16 -3.39
C ALA A 8 -3.18 -25.13 -3.10
N LEU A 9 -3.63 -24.25 -2.20
CA LEU A 9 -5.07 -24.06 -1.93
C LEU A 9 -5.84 -23.59 -3.17
N PHE A 10 -5.30 -22.62 -3.92
CA PHE A 10 -5.94 -22.19 -5.18
C PHE A 10 -6.03 -23.31 -6.21
N VAL A 11 -4.95 -24.09 -6.36
CA VAL A 11 -4.92 -25.24 -7.26
C VAL A 11 -5.96 -26.30 -6.84
N ALA A 12 -6.08 -26.59 -5.54
CA ALA A 12 -7.09 -27.51 -5.02
C ALA A 12 -8.53 -27.04 -5.29
N ASN A 13 -8.74 -25.72 -5.40
CA ASN A 13 -10.02 -25.12 -5.76
C ASN A 13 -10.20 -24.91 -7.29
N GLY A 14 -9.34 -25.53 -8.13
CA GLY A 14 -9.44 -25.50 -9.58
C GLY A 14 -8.72 -24.33 -10.27
N TYR A 15 -8.02 -23.48 -9.53
CA TYR A 15 -7.26 -22.36 -10.09
C TYR A 15 -5.80 -22.76 -10.28
N LEU A 16 -5.44 -23.14 -11.51
CA LEU A 16 -4.06 -23.48 -11.88
C LEU A 16 -3.15 -22.24 -11.85
N ILE A 17 -2.47 -22.03 -10.72
CA ILE A 17 -1.51 -20.94 -10.54
C ILE A 17 -0.08 -21.50 -10.60
N ARG A 18 0.67 -21.11 -11.65
CA ARG A 18 2.09 -21.49 -11.83
C ARG A 18 3.02 -20.82 -10.82
N ARG A 19 2.80 -19.53 -10.50
CA ARG A 19 3.58 -18.77 -9.52
C ARG A 19 2.69 -17.71 -8.85
N LEU A 20 2.56 -17.79 -7.52
CA LEU A 20 1.81 -16.82 -6.72
C LEU A 20 2.78 -15.78 -6.13
N ASN A 21 2.52 -14.50 -6.39
CA ASN A 21 3.31 -13.37 -5.87
C ASN A 21 2.53 -12.67 -4.75
N GLN A 22 3.22 -12.15 -3.74
CA GLN A 22 2.63 -11.37 -2.65
C GLN A 22 1.79 -10.18 -3.12
N ALA A 23 2.17 -9.53 -4.24
CA ALA A 23 1.43 -8.42 -4.83
C ALA A 23 -0.01 -8.77 -5.22
N PHE A 24 -0.31 -10.04 -5.52
CA PHE A 24 -1.66 -10.51 -5.79
C PHE A 24 -2.62 -10.22 -4.62
N PHE A 25 -2.09 -10.19 -3.40
CA PHE A 25 -2.90 -9.96 -2.20
C PHE A 25 -2.79 -8.56 -1.61
N ALA A 26 -1.91 -7.70 -2.13
CA ALA A 26 -1.78 -6.31 -1.65
C ALA A 26 -3.09 -5.52 -1.80
N PHE A 27 -3.93 -5.88 -2.77
CA PHE A 27 -5.24 -5.29 -3.02
C PHE A 27 -6.36 -5.75 -2.07
N TYR A 28 -6.12 -6.81 -1.27
CA TYR A 28 -7.10 -7.40 -0.34
C TYR A 28 -6.81 -7.07 1.13
N GLY A 29 -6.03 -6.01 1.40
CA GLY A 29 -5.80 -5.51 2.77
C GLY A 29 -4.46 -5.88 3.42
N GLY A 30 -3.53 -6.50 2.68
CA GLY A 30 -2.12 -6.62 3.06
C GLY A 30 -1.70 -7.98 3.64
N TYR A 31 -0.56 -8.49 3.18
CA TYR A 31 0.05 -9.75 3.65
C TYR A 31 1.55 -9.56 3.86
N GLN A 32 1.94 -8.78 4.86
CA GLN A 32 3.33 -8.76 5.31
C GLN A 32 3.58 -10.03 6.13
N THR A 33 4.34 -10.97 5.58
CA THR A 33 4.90 -12.08 6.35
C THR A 33 6.11 -11.57 7.11
N GLY A 34 5.89 -11.10 8.34
CA GLY A 34 6.92 -10.52 9.21
C GLY A 34 6.41 -9.24 9.84
N ALA A 35 6.00 -9.34 11.11
CA ALA A 35 5.18 -8.40 11.87
C ALA A 35 3.73 -8.30 11.38
N PRO A 36 2.73 -8.34 12.28
CA PRO A 36 1.39 -7.87 11.94
C PRO A 36 1.57 -6.45 11.43
N GLY A 37 0.84 -6.09 10.37
CA GLY A 37 0.98 -4.78 9.79
C GLY A 37 1.02 -3.71 10.88
N ALA A 38 1.76 -2.65 10.64
CA ALA A 38 1.54 -1.39 11.34
C ALA A 38 0.13 -0.82 11.02
N GLY A 39 -0.91 -1.65 10.94
CA GLY A 39 -2.31 -1.28 11.08
C GLY A 39 -2.65 -0.79 12.51
N GLY A 40 -1.65 -0.57 13.35
CA GLY A 40 -1.71 0.48 14.37
C GLY A 40 -1.44 1.82 13.71
N GLY A 41 -2.48 2.44 13.16
CA GLY A 41 -2.46 3.84 12.72
C GLY A 41 -1.25 4.24 11.86
N ASP A 42 -0.84 3.46 10.86
CA ASP A 42 0.20 3.91 9.93
C ASP A 42 -0.24 5.23 9.27
N PRO A 43 0.40 6.37 9.59
CA PRO A 43 -0.06 7.68 9.16
C PRO A 43 0.11 7.87 7.66
N ILE A 44 0.83 6.98 6.96
CA ILE A 44 1.04 7.06 5.51
C ILE A 44 -0.31 7.15 4.78
N GLY A 45 -1.26 6.29 5.11
CA GLY A 45 -2.57 6.28 4.43
C GLY A 45 -3.36 7.56 4.65
N ALA A 46 -3.31 8.12 5.87
CA ALA A 46 -3.98 9.38 6.19
C ALA A 46 -3.28 10.57 5.54
N ALA A 47 -1.95 10.62 5.57
CA ALA A 47 -1.14 11.66 4.95
C ALA A 47 -1.34 11.72 3.43
N VAL A 48 -1.33 10.57 2.75
CA VAL A 48 -1.60 10.52 1.30
C VAL A 48 -2.99 11.05 0.97
N ARG A 49 -4.00 10.75 1.80
CA ARG A 49 -5.36 11.29 1.63
C ARG A 49 -5.42 12.79 1.89
N ALA A 50 -4.78 13.30 2.94
CA ALA A 50 -4.74 14.74 3.22
C ALA A 50 -4.14 15.54 2.05
N ILE A 51 -2.97 15.10 1.54
CA ILE A 51 -2.31 15.74 0.38
C ILE A 51 -3.21 15.64 -0.87
N ARG A 52 -3.93 14.53 -1.03
CA ARG A 52 -4.87 14.33 -2.14
C ARG A 52 -6.05 15.30 -2.08
N ASP A 53 -6.61 15.50 -0.88
CA ASP A 53 -7.77 16.35 -0.64
C ASP A 53 -7.43 17.85 -0.75
N ALA A 54 -6.20 18.24 -0.37
CA ALA A 54 -5.67 19.59 -0.53
C ALA A 54 -5.27 19.93 -1.98
N SER A 55 -5.08 18.92 -2.84
CA SER A 55 -4.60 19.12 -4.21
C SER A 55 -5.72 19.59 -5.16
N PRO A 56 -5.51 20.66 -5.96
CA PRO A 56 -6.53 21.21 -6.87
C PRO A 56 -6.82 20.30 -8.08
N SER A 57 -5.97 19.31 -8.35
CA SER A 57 -6.17 18.32 -9.41
C SER A 57 -5.36 17.05 -9.17
N ILE A 58 -5.68 15.97 -9.91
CA ILE A 58 -4.86 14.73 -9.94
C ILE A 58 -3.43 15.02 -10.41
N ARG A 59 -3.28 15.89 -11.41
CA ARG A 59 -1.96 16.25 -11.93
C ARG A 59 -1.11 16.93 -10.87
N ALA A 60 -1.66 17.96 -10.21
CA ALA A 60 -0.97 18.67 -9.14
C ALA A 60 -0.59 17.72 -8.00
N TRP A 61 -1.50 16.82 -7.63
CA TRP A 61 -1.22 15.80 -6.61
C TRP A 61 -0.04 14.88 -6.99
N ILE A 62 0.01 14.38 -8.22
CA ILE A 62 1.13 13.55 -8.70
C ILE A 62 2.43 14.36 -8.76
N GLU A 63 2.35 15.62 -9.20
CA GLU A 63 3.49 16.54 -9.24
C GLU A 63 4.06 16.85 -7.85
N THR A 64 3.22 16.89 -6.81
CA THR A 64 3.65 16.98 -5.40
C THR A 64 4.25 15.66 -4.91
N MET A 65 3.52 14.55 -5.10
CA MET A 65 3.93 13.23 -4.58
C MET A 65 5.25 12.73 -5.17
N ARG A 66 5.60 13.09 -6.41
CA ARG A 66 6.87 12.67 -7.04
C ARG A 66 8.13 13.21 -6.34
N GLY A 67 8.00 14.30 -5.59
CA GLY A 67 9.11 14.93 -4.87
C GLY A 67 9.35 14.32 -3.50
N ILE A 68 8.41 13.51 -3.00
CA ILE A 68 8.47 12.87 -1.69
C ILE A 68 9.15 11.51 -1.83
N THR A 69 10.31 11.36 -1.20
CA THR A 69 11.15 10.16 -1.27
C THR A 69 11.28 9.47 0.08
N THR A 70 10.99 10.18 1.17
CA THR A 70 11.07 9.65 2.53
C THR A 70 9.72 9.73 3.25
N ARG A 71 9.57 8.89 4.28
CA ARG A 71 8.38 8.94 5.16
C ARG A 71 8.26 10.27 5.89
N ALA A 72 9.38 10.89 6.28
CA ALA A 72 9.36 12.17 7.00
C ALA A 72 8.81 13.29 6.11
N GLU A 73 9.28 13.38 4.86
CA GLU A 73 8.79 14.35 3.87
C GLU A 73 7.28 14.19 3.61
N LEU A 74 6.78 12.95 3.58
CA LEU A 74 5.35 12.69 3.41
C LEU A 74 4.51 13.25 4.56
N LEU A 75 4.99 13.07 5.80
CA LEU A 75 4.27 13.53 6.99
C LEU A 75 4.33 15.05 7.13
N GLU A 76 5.48 15.64 6.88
CA GLU A 76 5.65 17.10 6.86
C GLU A 76 4.74 17.75 5.81
N MET A 77 4.72 17.22 4.58
CA MET A 77 3.83 17.71 3.51
C MET A 77 2.35 17.62 3.89
N ALA A 78 1.95 16.57 4.60
CA ALA A 78 0.56 16.41 5.04
C ALA A 78 0.17 17.34 6.21
N GLU A 79 1.13 17.82 7.00
CA GLU A 79 0.91 18.76 8.09
C GLU A 79 0.92 20.23 7.64
N LEU A 80 1.57 20.55 6.51
CA LEU A 80 1.69 21.92 6.00
C LEU A 80 0.40 22.50 5.40
N ASP A 81 -0.55 21.64 5.00
CA ASP A 81 -1.83 22.03 4.39
C ASP A 81 -3.04 21.86 5.33
N GLY A 82 -2.81 21.56 6.62
CA GLY A 82 -3.83 21.31 7.65
C GLY A 82 -4.23 22.51 8.50
#